data_AF-A0A2S9X5P2-F1
#
_entry.id   AF-A0A2S9X5P2-F1
#
_cell.length_a   1.000
_cell.length_b   1.000
_cell.length_c   1.000
_cell.angle_alpha   90.00
_cell.angle_beta   90.00
_cell.angle_gamma   90.00
#
_symmetry.space_group_name_H-M   'P 1'
#
loop_
_entity.id
_entity.type
_entity.pdbx_description
1 polymer ?
#
loop_
_entity_poly.entity_id
_entity_poly.type
_entity_poly.pdbx_seq_one_letter_code
_entity_poly.pdbx_strand_id
1 'polypeptide(L)'
;MGQGGRITLVNSTSYDWNKSYEHSYQMNSWSFPQTIPAGTAATVYVEWDQSIFHHTSDDGGEATYSMSAGGVPLSFQVQARASNGFNLQIAFLNIATQNNPQGSVLPLGWDHDGYVNFILAGQIGSFTSSNPLTSWMQSNLTLLRQRTLRQLCLPGSHDSGMSQNHAHTAFGQPCNTITQTLNLFGQLTQGARYFDIRPVISGGAYYTGHYSEISALNSWQGANGQSIASIISDVNAYTASNGELVILNLSHDLNTDVGNGSYRPFNQDEWNALLTALEGINNRYIDPNPTTVDLSNKTLGSYIDNRQARVLIIVQPSDSTITLGNFAAQGFYTNKNFSVYDSYTGTNDLNHMSSDQVIKMKEQRTSQNSNPFLLSWTLTQSDTQAATCFTLPGVDSILDLANTANPALPSMLWPSLTSQCYPNILYTDNVSNSQNAALALAINWMASSAALAHSGSPFIPAGSYNLSSQDISVKLEARCFSAAGVPVTTSITYTAGQAVQLCDISNQNGELTLAPAASGATPSMPTPSGNPFIPAGSYILTGQPVSITINASCRNVAGQLVKSSVTFDATQAASLLDISNQNGQLILAME
;
A
#
# COMPACT_ATOMS: atom_id res chain seq x y z
N MET A 1 -12.86 12.76 -34.42
CA MET A 1 -12.17 13.25 -33.21
C MET A 1 -11.33 12.09 -32.72
N GLY A 2 -10.02 12.26 -32.49
CA GLY A 2 -9.14 11.14 -32.12
C GLY A 2 -9.44 10.61 -30.72
N GLN A 3 -9.08 9.35 -30.44
CA GLN A 3 -9.14 8.80 -29.08
C GLN A 3 -7.76 8.96 -28.44
N GLY A 4 -7.51 10.13 -27.86
CA GLY A 4 -6.30 10.41 -27.09
C GLY A 4 -6.47 10.10 -25.61
N GLY A 5 -5.38 9.83 -24.91
CA GLY A 5 -5.34 9.60 -23.46
C GLY A 5 -3.91 9.49 -22.95
N ARG A 6 -3.71 9.33 -21.65
CA ARG A 6 -2.38 9.18 -21.05
C ARG A 6 -2.26 7.90 -20.26
N ILE A 7 -1.09 7.25 -20.33
CA ILE A 7 -0.69 6.21 -19.38
C ILE A 7 0.45 6.70 -18.50
N THR A 8 0.31 6.57 -17.19
CA THR A 8 1.37 6.81 -16.22
C THR A 8 1.96 5.48 -15.76
N LEU A 9 3.27 5.36 -15.92
CA LEU A 9 4.08 4.22 -15.54
C LEU A 9 4.92 4.61 -14.31
N VAL A 10 4.57 4.07 -13.14
CA VAL A 10 5.29 4.33 -11.87
C VAL A 10 6.27 3.19 -11.59
N ASN A 11 7.56 3.49 -11.70
CA ASN A 11 8.64 2.58 -11.38
C ASN A 11 9.07 2.77 -9.92
N SER A 12 8.38 2.11 -8.99
CA SER A 12 8.85 2.00 -7.60
C SER A 12 9.63 0.70 -7.36
N THR A 13 10.39 0.25 -8.36
CA THR A 13 11.29 -0.90 -8.19
C THR A 13 12.71 -0.42 -7.90
N SER A 14 13.58 -1.35 -7.52
CA SER A 14 15.03 -1.09 -7.38
C SER A 14 15.78 -1.09 -8.72
N TYR A 15 15.07 -1.18 -9.87
CA TYR A 15 15.68 -1.42 -11.18
C TYR A 15 15.21 -0.41 -12.21
N ASP A 16 16.11 0.01 -13.08
CA ASP A 16 15.74 0.79 -14.26
C ASP A 16 14.95 -0.07 -15.24
N TRP A 17 13.85 0.46 -15.75
CA TRP A 17 13.08 -0.18 -16.81
C TRP A 17 13.62 0.30 -18.15
N ASN A 18 14.26 -0.60 -18.90
CA ASN A 18 14.84 -0.28 -20.19
C ASN A 18 13.95 -0.84 -21.30
N LYS A 19 13.48 0.04 -22.18
CA LYS A 19 12.63 -0.33 -23.31
C LYS A 19 13.44 -1.20 -24.29
N SER A 20 13.06 -2.46 -24.43
CA SER A 20 13.74 -3.43 -25.28
C SER A 20 13.03 -3.67 -26.61
N TYR A 21 11.77 -3.27 -26.72
CA TYR A 21 10.95 -3.41 -27.92
C TYR A 21 9.85 -2.36 -27.92
N GLU A 22 9.53 -1.83 -29.10
CA GLU A 22 8.37 -0.97 -29.33
C GLU A 22 7.87 -1.19 -30.75
N HIS A 23 6.55 -1.29 -30.88
CA HIS A 23 5.85 -1.40 -32.16
C HIS A 23 4.42 -0.86 -32.00
N SER A 24 3.85 -0.36 -33.09
CA SER A 24 2.45 0.03 -33.14
C SER A 24 1.89 -0.12 -34.55
N TYR A 25 0.61 -0.43 -34.63
CA TYR A 25 -0.18 -0.49 -35.84
C TYR A 25 -1.46 0.32 -35.61
N GLN A 26 -1.75 1.26 -36.51
CA GLN A 26 -2.94 2.14 -36.44
C GLN A 26 -3.03 2.92 -35.10
N MET A 27 -1.90 3.48 -34.66
CA MET A 27 -1.82 4.42 -33.54
C MET A 27 -1.28 5.77 -34.04
N ASN A 28 -1.96 6.87 -33.72
CA ASN A 28 -1.49 8.24 -33.97
C ASN A 28 -0.33 8.63 -33.03
N SER A 29 -0.32 8.08 -31.81
CA SER A 29 0.76 8.28 -30.82
C SER A 29 1.04 7.01 -30.04
N TRP A 30 2.27 6.50 -30.13
CA TRP A 30 2.79 5.37 -29.37
C TRP A 30 4.31 5.46 -29.24
N SER A 31 4.79 6.31 -28.33
CA SER A 31 6.22 6.56 -28.13
C SER A 31 6.57 6.61 -26.65
N PHE A 32 7.19 5.53 -26.18
CA PHE A 32 7.57 5.34 -24.79
C PHE A 32 9.04 5.73 -24.54
N PRO A 33 9.40 6.22 -23.34
CA PRO A 33 10.79 6.58 -23.05
C PRO A 33 11.70 5.35 -23.07
N GLN A 34 12.93 5.54 -23.52
CA GLN A 34 13.92 4.47 -23.60
C GLN A 34 14.25 3.87 -22.23
N THR A 35 14.27 4.69 -21.18
CA THR A 35 14.50 4.26 -19.81
C THR A 35 13.54 4.99 -18.88
N ILE A 36 12.96 4.25 -17.92
CA ILE A 36 12.27 4.81 -16.75
C ILE A 36 13.12 4.43 -15.53
N PRO A 37 13.90 5.36 -14.96
CA PRO A 37 14.79 5.05 -13.85
C PRO A 37 14.07 4.52 -12.62
N ALA A 38 14.76 3.71 -11.82
CA ALA A 38 14.29 3.23 -10.53
C ALA A 38 13.82 4.40 -9.64
N GLY A 39 12.66 4.25 -9.01
CA GLY A 39 12.06 5.27 -8.13
C GLY A 39 11.38 6.44 -8.86
N THR A 40 11.33 6.44 -10.19
CA THR A 40 10.73 7.53 -10.99
C THR A 40 9.43 7.10 -11.66
N ALA A 41 8.78 8.03 -12.36
CA ALA A 41 7.60 7.73 -13.16
C ALA A 41 7.69 8.43 -14.52
N ALA A 42 6.97 7.90 -15.51
CA ALA A 42 6.80 8.51 -16.81
C ALA A 42 5.33 8.54 -17.21
N THR A 43 4.87 9.65 -17.77
CA THR A 43 3.52 9.79 -18.34
C THR A 43 3.64 9.90 -19.85
N VAL A 44 2.98 9.00 -20.56
CA VAL A 44 3.05 8.86 -22.02
C VAL A 44 1.69 9.14 -22.63
N TYR A 45 1.64 10.00 -23.64
CA TYR A 45 0.43 10.24 -24.42
C TYR A 45 0.25 9.16 -25.48
N VAL A 46 -0.93 8.54 -25.49
CA VAL A 46 -1.33 7.48 -26.42
C VAL A 46 -2.53 7.97 -27.21
N GLU A 47 -2.55 7.70 -28.52
CA GLU A 47 -3.68 8.05 -29.37
C GLU A 47 -3.93 6.98 -30.42
N TRP A 48 -5.17 6.49 -30.48
CA TRP A 48 -5.63 5.50 -31.47
C TRP A 48 -5.96 6.18 -32.80
N ASP A 49 -5.66 5.53 -33.93
CA ASP A 49 -6.00 6.06 -35.26
C ASP A 49 -7.42 5.67 -35.68
N GLN A 50 -8.36 6.60 -35.52
CA GLN A 50 -9.77 6.40 -35.86
C GLN A 50 -10.16 6.82 -37.29
N SER A 51 -9.25 6.72 -38.25
CA SER A 51 -9.57 7.03 -39.66
C SER A 51 -10.75 6.21 -40.18
N ILE A 52 -11.63 6.81 -41.00
CA ILE A 52 -12.87 6.20 -41.53
C ILE A 52 -12.64 5.00 -42.46
N PHE A 53 -11.38 4.71 -42.79
CA PHE A 53 -10.96 3.57 -43.62
C PHE A 53 -10.28 2.46 -42.81
N HIS A 54 -10.17 2.60 -41.49
CA HIS A 54 -9.44 1.68 -40.61
C HIS A 54 -10.41 0.80 -39.81
N HIS A 55 -10.09 -0.50 -39.73
CA HIS A 55 -10.83 -1.43 -38.88
C HIS A 55 -10.32 -1.29 -37.45
N THR A 56 -11.02 -0.49 -36.65
CA THR A 56 -10.69 -0.21 -35.23
C THR A 56 -10.45 -1.45 -34.37
N SER A 57 -10.87 -2.65 -34.77
CA SER A 57 -10.53 -3.90 -34.06
C SER A 57 -9.05 -4.27 -34.12
N ASP A 58 -8.32 -3.75 -35.10
CA ASP A 58 -6.96 -4.15 -35.43
C ASP A 58 -5.91 -3.18 -34.83
N ASP A 59 -6.35 -2.04 -34.30
CA ASP A 59 -5.48 -1.07 -33.65
C ASP A 59 -4.75 -1.71 -32.45
N GLY A 60 -3.43 -1.50 -32.42
CA GLY A 60 -2.60 -2.11 -31.40
C GLY A 60 -1.22 -1.49 -31.26
N GLY A 61 -0.68 -1.60 -30.07
CA GLY A 61 0.68 -1.18 -29.77
C GLY A 61 1.29 -2.03 -28.68
N GLU A 62 2.60 -2.16 -28.72
CA GLU A 62 3.41 -2.86 -27.73
C GLU A 62 4.63 -2.00 -27.36
N ALA A 63 4.92 -1.88 -26.07
CA ALA A 63 6.19 -1.39 -25.56
C ALA A 63 6.67 -2.32 -24.46
N THR A 64 7.79 -3.02 -24.69
CA THR A 64 8.35 -3.97 -23.72
C THR A 64 9.44 -3.31 -22.91
N TYR A 65 9.32 -3.37 -21.60
CA TYR A 65 10.35 -2.97 -20.66
C TYR A 65 11.03 -4.21 -20.09
N SER A 66 12.36 -4.21 -20.15
CA SER A 66 13.22 -5.22 -19.57
C SER A 66 14.05 -4.62 -18.44
N MET A 67 14.32 -5.43 -17.42
CA MET A 67 15.19 -5.08 -16.30
C MET A 67 16.01 -6.32 -15.90
N SER A 68 17.16 -6.10 -15.26
CA SER A 68 18.01 -7.19 -14.76
C SER A 68 18.15 -7.05 -13.25
N ALA A 69 17.74 -8.08 -12.53
CA ALA A 69 17.86 -8.16 -11.09
C ALA A 69 18.91 -9.21 -10.73
N GLY A 70 20.15 -8.79 -10.51
CA GLY A 70 21.24 -9.71 -10.17
C GLY A 70 21.53 -10.75 -11.26
N GLY A 71 21.33 -10.42 -12.54
CA GLY A 71 21.51 -11.34 -13.67
C GLY A 71 20.22 -12.04 -14.13
N VAL A 72 19.15 -12.00 -13.33
CA VAL A 72 17.85 -12.55 -13.72
C VAL A 72 17.15 -11.59 -14.69
N PRO A 73 16.84 -12.02 -15.93
CA PRO A 73 16.11 -11.19 -16.88
C PRO A 73 14.63 -11.13 -16.50
N LEU A 74 14.12 -9.93 -16.30
CA LEU A 74 12.73 -9.65 -16.00
C LEU A 74 12.15 -8.75 -17.09
N SER A 75 10.88 -8.96 -17.47
CA SER A 75 10.23 -8.09 -18.45
C SER A 75 8.71 -8.09 -18.35
N PHE A 76 8.11 -6.96 -18.70
CA PHE A 76 6.68 -6.79 -18.92
C PHE A 76 6.45 -5.96 -20.19
N GLN A 77 5.24 -6.02 -20.73
CA GLN A 77 4.88 -5.28 -21.94
C GLN A 77 3.62 -4.46 -21.71
N VAL A 78 3.71 -3.16 -21.99
CA VAL A 78 2.55 -2.28 -22.13
C VAL A 78 1.91 -2.57 -23.49
N GLN A 79 0.62 -2.83 -23.49
CA GLN A 79 -0.13 -3.19 -24.69
C GLN A 79 -1.35 -2.30 -24.87
N ALA A 80 -1.57 -1.84 -26.10
CA ALA A 80 -2.83 -1.29 -26.57
C ALA A 80 -3.55 -2.36 -27.39
N ARG A 81 -4.82 -2.62 -27.08
CA ARG A 81 -5.72 -3.53 -27.84
C ARG A 81 -7.06 -2.86 -28.05
N ALA A 82 -7.57 -2.89 -29.29
CA ALA A 82 -8.89 -2.35 -29.62
C ALA A 82 -9.94 -3.39 -30.07
N SER A 83 -9.55 -4.68 -30.14
CA SER A 83 -10.39 -5.80 -30.60
C SER A 83 -11.79 -5.91 -29.96
N ASN A 84 -11.97 -5.41 -28.73
CA ASN A 84 -13.26 -5.37 -28.02
C ASN A 84 -13.44 -4.04 -27.28
N GLY A 85 -13.20 -2.94 -28.00
CA GLY A 85 -13.09 -1.59 -27.42
C GLY A 85 -11.66 -1.26 -27.00
N PHE A 86 -11.37 0.03 -26.86
CA PHE A 86 -10.04 0.51 -26.51
C PHE A 86 -9.67 0.08 -25.10
N ASN A 87 -8.49 -0.50 -24.96
CA ASN A 87 -7.96 -0.95 -23.68
C ASN A 87 -6.44 -0.86 -23.67
N LEU A 88 -5.91 -0.32 -22.58
CA LEU A 88 -4.51 -0.52 -22.21
C LEU A 88 -4.40 -1.68 -21.22
N GLN A 89 -3.36 -2.48 -21.35
CA GLN A 89 -3.11 -3.62 -20.48
C GLN A 89 -1.62 -3.89 -20.32
N ILE A 90 -1.27 -4.66 -19.28
CA ILE A 90 0.10 -5.07 -19.00
C ILE A 90 0.21 -6.59 -19.13
N ALA A 91 1.07 -7.07 -20.03
CA ALA A 91 1.45 -8.46 -20.09
C ALA A 91 2.71 -8.71 -19.25
N PHE A 92 2.63 -9.65 -18.32
CA PHE A 92 3.72 -10.03 -17.42
C PHE A 92 4.57 -11.12 -18.09
N LEU A 93 5.61 -10.75 -18.84
CA LEU A 93 6.32 -11.70 -19.71
C LEU A 93 7.27 -12.63 -18.95
N ASN A 94 8.27 -12.05 -18.28
CA ASN A 94 9.29 -12.74 -17.49
C ASN A 94 9.33 -12.22 -16.04
N ILE A 95 8.17 -11.77 -15.54
CA ILE A 95 8.02 -11.24 -14.19
C ILE A 95 6.69 -11.73 -13.62
N ALA A 96 6.65 -11.93 -12.32
CA ALA A 96 5.41 -12.22 -11.58
C ALA A 96 5.30 -11.26 -10.40
N THR A 97 4.06 -10.91 -10.03
CA THR A 97 3.73 -10.14 -8.83
C THR A 97 2.74 -10.92 -7.97
N GLN A 98 2.49 -10.46 -6.73
CA GLN A 98 1.62 -11.15 -5.76
C GLN A 98 0.26 -11.61 -6.28
N ASN A 99 -0.28 -10.96 -7.32
CA ASN A 99 -1.61 -11.23 -7.88
C ASN A 99 -1.62 -11.25 -9.42
N ASN A 100 -0.44 -11.26 -10.05
CA ASN A 100 -0.28 -11.41 -11.50
C ASN A 100 0.85 -12.40 -11.77
N PRO A 101 0.54 -13.69 -12.03
CA PRO A 101 1.57 -14.67 -12.36
C PRO A 101 2.23 -14.32 -13.70
N GLN A 102 3.43 -14.84 -13.92
CA GLN A 102 4.09 -14.76 -15.22
C GLN A 102 3.18 -15.36 -16.31
N GLY A 103 3.14 -14.71 -17.47
CA GLY A 103 2.26 -15.00 -18.60
C GLY A 103 0.86 -14.38 -18.49
N SER A 104 0.49 -13.80 -17.35
CA SER A 104 -0.82 -13.16 -17.19
C SER A 104 -0.89 -11.76 -17.83
N VAL A 105 -2.12 -11.27 -17.99
CA VAL A 105 -2.42 -9.92 -18.46
C VAL A 105 -3.26 -9.21 -17.41
N LEU A 106 -2.87 -7.98 -17.08
CA LEU A 106 -3.66 -7.06 -16.25
C LEU A 106 -4.31 -6.01 -17.15
N PRO A 107 -5.65 -6.03 -17.35
CA PRO A 107 -6.34 -4.93 -18.00
C PRO A 107 -6.28 -3.68 -17.11
N LEU A 108 -5.91 -2.55 -17.71
CA LEU A 108 -5.91 -1.26 -17.05
C LEU A 108 -7.14 -0.42 -17.44
N GLY A 109 -7.79 -0.75 -18.55
CA GLY A 109 -8.89 0.01 -19.12
C GLY A 109 -8.43 1.09 -20.10
N TRP A 110 -9.36 1.95 -20.48
CA TRP A 110 -9.11 3.12 -21.30
C TRP A 110 -9.95 4.28 -20.78
N ASP A 111 -9.33 5.46 -20.75
CA ASP A 111 -9.95 6.71 -20.34
C ASP A 111 -9.59 7.79 -21.36
N HIS A 112 -10.57 8.23 -22.14
CA HIS A 112 -10.37 9.20 -23.21
C HIS A 112 -10.15 10.59 -22.60
N ASP A 113 -9.09 11.28 -23.04
CA ASP A 113 -8.60 12.56 -22.52
C ASP A 113 -8.10 12.54 -21.06
N GLY A 114 -8.27 11.42 -20.36
CA GLY A 114 -7.85 11.20 -18.98
C GLY A 114 -6.56 10.40 -18.82
N TYR A 115 -6.51 9.61 -17.74
CA TYR A 115 -5.31 8.89 -17.31
C TYR A 115 -5.60 7.41 -17.03
N VAL A 116 -4.65 6.57 -17.37
CA VAL A 116 -4.59 5.15 -17.00
C VAL A 116 -3.27 4.91 -16.28
N ASN A 117 -3.23 4.04 -15.28
CA ASN A 117 -2.05 3.89 -14.42
C ASN A 117 -1.56 2.45 -14.36
N PHE A 118 -0.25 2.26 -14.53
CA PHE A 118 0.46 1.05 -14.13
C PHE A 118 1.52 1.38 -13.09
N ILE A 119 1.42 0.71 -11.95
CA ILE A 119 2.32 0.85 -10.82
C ILE A 119 2.98 -0.51 -10.61
N LEU A 120 4.30 -0.53 -10.51
CA LEU A 120 5.06 -1.72 -10.11
C LEU A 120 6.07 -1.31 -9.04
N ALA A 121 6.04 -2.03 -7.92
CA ALA A 121 6.85 -1.76 -6.75
C ALA A 121 7.56 -3.03 -6.25
N GLY A 122 8.71 -2.85 -5.60
CA GLY A 122 9.42 -3.94 -4.96
C GLY A 122 10.68 -4.40 -5.69
N GLN A 123 11.08 -5.63 -5.40
CA GLN A 123 12.26 -6.28 -5.95
C GLN A 123 11.98 -7.76 -6.26
N ILE A 124 12.97 -8.44 -6.83
CA ILE A 124 12.86 -9.88 -7.13
C ILE A 124 12.36 -10.68 -5.92
N GLY A 125 11.40 -11.57 -6.14
CA GLY A 125 10.74 -12.36 -5.10
C GLY A 125 9.67 -11.62 -4.28
N SER A 126 9.46 -10.31 -4.48
CA SER A 126 8.50 -9.52 -3.69
C SER A 126 7.87 -8.35 -4.48
N PHE A 127 7.62 -8.53 -5.77
CA PHE A 127 6.96 -7.50 -6.58
C PHE A 127 5.46 -7.40 -6.29
N THR A 128 4.95 -6.17 -6.29
CA THR A 128 3.52 -5.85 -6.30
C THR A 128 3.21 -4.90 -7.46
N SER A 129 2.07 -5.10 -8.13
CA SER A 129 1.59 -4.30 -9.27
C SER A 129 0.33 -3.50 -8.90
N SER A 130 -0.28 -2.81 -9.87
CA SER A 130 -1.62 -2.18 -9.81
C SER A 130 -2.78 -3.13 -9.40
N ASN A 131 -2.51 -4.41 -9.16
CA ASN A 131 -3.45 -5.39 -8.64
C ASN A 131 -2.87 -6.08 -7.39
N PRO A 132 -2.73 -5.38 -6.24
CA PRO A 132 -2.27 -5.99 -4.99
C PRO A 132 -3.28 -7.02 -4.45
N LEU A 133 -2.84 -7.85 -3.49
CA LEU A 133 -3.75 -8.70 -2.71
C LEU A 133 -4.68 -7.84 -1.85
N THR A 134 -5.91 -8.30 -1.61
CA THR A 134 -6.83 -7.58 -0.72
C THR A 134 -6.25 -7.44 0.69
N SER A 135 -5.45 -8.39 1.17
CA SER A 135 -4.71 -8.38 2.43
C SER A 135 -3.29 -7.80 2.26
N TRP A 136 -3.19 -6.64 1.62
CA TRP A 136 -1.91 -6.09 1.16
C TRP A 136 -0.94 -5.76 2.29
N MET A 137 -1.41 -5.42 3.50
CA MET A 137 -0.50 -5.15 4.62
C MET A 137 0.17 -6.45 5.08
N GLN A 138 -0.61 -7.51 5.26
CA GLN A 138 -0.12 -8.84 5.65
C GLN A 138 0.85 -9.42 4.63
N SER A 139 0.51 -9.34 3.33
CA SER A 139 1.38 -9.88 2.28
C SER A 139 2.68 -9.09 2.10
N ASN A 140 2.77 -7.88 2.68
CA ASN A 140 3.95 -7.01 2.59
C ASN A 140 4.57 -6.70 3.97
N LEU A 141 4.36 -7.55 4.99
CA LEU A 141 4.95 -7.32 6.31
C LEU A 141 6.47 -7.24 6.31
N THR A 142 7.16 -7.92 5.40
CA THR A 142 8.64 -7.77 5.25
C THR A 142 9.05 -6.30 5.05
N LEU A 143 8.23 -5.54 4.31
CA LEU A 143 8.43 -4.11 4.08
C LEU A 143 7.86 -3.24 5.22
N LEU A 144 6.67 -3.58 5.70
CA LEU A 144 5.84 -2.66 6.48
C LEU A 144 5.95 -2.87 7.99
N ARG A 145 6.33 -4.06 8.45
CA ARG A 145 6.25 -4.50 9.85
C ARG A 145 6.88 -3.54 10.85
N GLN A 146 8.09 -3.06 10.56
CA GLN A 146 8.87 -2.22 11.47
C GLN A 146 8.54 -0.72 11.33
N ARG A 147 7.75 -0.34 10.33
CA ARG A 147 7.39 1.07 10.11
C ARG A 147 6.27 1.47 11.06
N THR A 148 6.39 2.65 11.64
CA THR A 148 5.31 3.26 12.42
C THR A 148 4.18 3.74 11.51
N LEU A 149 2.96 3.94 12.02
CA LEU A 149 1.86 4.43 11.17
C LEU A 149 2.17 5.80 10.55
N ARG A 150 2.91 6.68 11.26
CA ARG A 150 3.37 7.96 10.69
C ARG A 150 4.48 7.84 9.64
N GLN A 151 5.04 6.65 9.49
CA GLN A 151 5.97 6.29 8.42
C GLN A 151 5.29 5.48 7.31
N LEU A 152 3.98 5.23 7.40
CA LEU A 152 3.23 4.50 6.39
C LEU A 152 2.34 5.43 5.58
N CYS A 153 2.19 5.08 4.30
CA CYS A 153 1.15 5.56 3.42
C CYS A 153 0.02 4.51 3.36
N LEU A 154 -1.22 4.95 3.59
CA LEU A 154 -2.43 4.14 3.63
C LEU A 154 -3.45 4.68 2.62
N PRO A 155 -4.20 3.84 1.90
CA PRO A 155 -5.36 4.29 1.15
C PRO A 155 -6.50 4.65 2.10
N GLY A 156 -7.13 5.79 1.90
CA GLY A 156 -8.24 6.31 2.69
C GLY A 156 -9.45 6.68 1.84
N SER A 157 -10.64 6.60 2.43
CA SER A 157 -11.90 6.90 1.77
C SER A 157 -12.59 8.09 2.42
N HIS A 158 -12.87 9.13 1.63
CA HIS A 158 -13.65 10.29 2.07
C HIS A 158 -15.14 9.96 2.15
N ASP A 159 -15.82 10.43 3.20
CA ASP A 159 -17.26 10.18 3.41
C ASP A 159 -17.64 8.70 3.18
N SER A 160 -16.93 7.78 3.83
CA SER A 160 -16.86 6.37 3.45
C SER A 160 -18.23 5.68 3.43
N GLY A 161 -19.20 6.13 4.23
CA GLY A 161 -20.55 5.57 4.24
C GLY A 161 -21.47 6.09 3.13
N MET A 162 -21.05 7.07 2.33
CA MET A 162 -21.89 7.73 1.32
C MET A 162 -21.87 7.00 -0.03
N SER A 163 -22.21 5.70 0.00
CA SER A 163 -22.52 4.88 -1.19
C SER A 163 -24.00 4.60 -1.39
N GLN A 164 -24.82 5.14 -0.49
CA GLN A 164 -26.26 4.97 -0.44
C GLN A 164 -26.88 6.34 -0.19
N ASN A 165 -28.05 6.60 -0.76
CA ASN A 165 -28.81 7.82 -0.52
C ASN A 165 -30.15 7.42 0.11
N HIS A 166 -30.19 7.39 1.45
CA HIS A 166 -31.37 7.05 2.24
C HIS A 166 -32.24 8.29 2.50
N ALA A 167 -32.68 8.52 3.74
CA ALA A 167 -33.43 9.72 4.08
C ALA A 167 -32.59 10.97 3.76
N HIS A 168 -33.19 11.91 3.07
CA HIS A 168 -32.52 13.10 2.53
C HIS A 168 -33.44 14.31 2.59
N THR A 169 -32.84 15.48 2.50
CA THR A 169 -33.56 16.75 2.41
C THR A 169 -33.83 17.09 0.94
N ALA A 170 -34.63 18.14 0.67
CA ALA A 170 -35.07 18.48 -0.68
C ALA A 170 -33.92 18.59 -1.70
N PHE A 171 -32.76 19.14 -1.30
CA PHE A 171 -31.60 19.32 -2.17
C PHE A 171 -30.48 18.28 -1.96
N GLY A 172 -30.69 17.27 -1.12
CA GLY A 172 -29.77 16.14 -0.93
C GLY A 172 -29.97 15.08 -2.02
N GLN A 173 -29.34 15.27 -3.18
CA GLN A 173 -29.49 14.42 -4.35
C GLN A 173 -28.26 13.52 -4.54
N PRO A 174 -28.37 12.36 -5.21
CA PRO A 174 -27.21 11.48 -5.37
C PRO A 174 -25.98 12.18 -5.97
N CYS A 175 -26.18 13.09 -6.92
CA CYS A 175 -25.11 13.83 -7.58
C CYS A 175 -24.27 14.73 -6.66
N ASN A 176 -24.82 15.15 -5.50
CA ASN A 176 -24.16 16.05 -4.55
C ASN A 176 -24.01 15.46 -3.14
N THR A 177 -24.34 14.18 -2.95
CA THR A 177 -24.22 13.51 -1.64
C THR A 177 -23.49 12.17 -1.72
N ILE A 178 -23.55 11.46 -2.85
CA ILE A 178 -22.84 10.19 -3.02
C ILE A 178 -21.39 10.47 -3.35
N THR A 179 -20.49 10.01 -2.47
CA THR A 179 -19.05 10.15 -2.64
C THR A 179 -18.36 8.82 -2.94
N GLN A 180 -19.03 7.70 -2.68
CA GLN A 180 -18.51 6.35 -2.88
C GLN A 180 -19.46 5.50 -3.74
N THR A 181 -18.93 4.58 -4.54
CA THR A 181 -19.77 3.61 -5.27
C THR A 181 -19.92 2.28 -4.52
N LEU A 182 -19.00 1.99 -3.60
CA LEU A 182 -18.97 0.76 -2.82
C LEU A 182 -19.30 1.04 -1.35
N ASN A 183 -19.93 0.07 -0.68
CA ASN A 183 -20.05 0.07 0.77
C ASN A 183 -18.68 -0.14 1.44
N LEU A 184 -18.64 -0.04 2.77
CA LEU A 184 -17.39 -0.16 3.51
C LEU A 184 -16.66 -1.50 3.27
N PHE A 185 -17.40 -2.62 3.15
CA PHE A 185 -16.80 -3.92 2.81
C PHE A 185 -16.12 -3.90 1.43
N GLY A 186 -16.78 -3.32 0.43
CA GLY A 186 -16.22 -3.18 -0.91
C GLY A 186 -14.96 -2.32 -0.92
N GLN A 187 -14.97 -1.17 -0.23
CA GLN A 187 -13.79 -0.30 -0.11
C GLN A 187 -12.62 -0.99 0.61
N LEU A 188 -12.88 -1.74 1.69
CA LEU A 188 -11.88 -2.58 2.37
C LEU A 188 -11.27 -3.61 1.41
N THR A 189 -12.11 -4.22 0.56
CA THR A 189 -11.69 -5.20 -0.45
C THR A 189 -10.79 -4.57 -1.51
N GLN A 190 -11.06 -3.31 -1.89
CA GLN A 190 -10.20 -2.51 -2.78
C GLN A 190 -8.94 -1.95 -2.11
N GLY A 191 -8.76 -2.19 -0.81
CA GLY A 191 -7.52 -1.90 -0.09
C GLY A 191 -7.53 -0.64 0.78
N ALA A 192 -8.67 0.06 0.91
CA ALA A 192 -8.82 1.15 1.88
C ALA A 192 -8.59 0.66 3.31
N ARG A 193 -7.93 1.49 4.12
CA ARG A 193 -7.58 1.20 5.53
C ARG A 193 -7.86 2.37 6.47
N TYR A 194 -8.16 3.55 5.94
CA TYR A 194 -8.61 4.71 6.69
C TYR A 194 -9.99 5.14 6.18
N PHE A 195 -10.96 5.30 7.07
CA PHE A 195 -12.34 5.57 6.70
C PHE A 195 -12.87 6.76 7.48
N ASP A 196 -13.33 7.79 6.79
CA ASP A 196 -14.09 8.89 7.38
C ASP A 196 -15.56 8.51 7.49
N ILE A 197 -16.01 8.32 8.72
CA ILE A 197 -17.37 7.94 9.07
C ILE A 197 -18.00 9.16 9.73
N ARG A 198 -19.03 9.74 9.10
CA ARG A 198 -19.73 10.92 9.62
C ARG A 198 -21.08 10.55 10.22
N PRO A 199 -21.18 10.30 11.54
CA PRO A 199 -22.36 9.67 12.11
C PRO A 199 -23.57 10.62 12.12
N VAL A 200 -24.74 10.10 11.77
CA VAL A 200 -26.00 10.84 11.76
C VAL A 200 -27.07 10.06 12.52
N ILE A 201 -27.79 10.72 13.43
CA ILE A 201 -29.02 10.17 14.00
C ILE A 201 -30.18 10.56 13.10
N SER A 202 -30.91 9.56 12.62
CA SER A 202 -32.09 9.75 11.79
C SER A 202 -33.10 8.62 12.00
N GLY A 203 -34.35 8.96 12.27
CA GLY A 203 -35.42 8.01 12.57
C GLY A 203 -35.13 7.12 13.79
N GLY A 204 -34.40 7.63 14.78
CA GLY A 204 -33.98 6.89 15.98
C GLY A 204 -32.85 5.88 15.76
N ALA A 205 -32.19 5.89 14.59
CA ALA A 205 -31.08 5.00 14.27
C ALA A 205 -29.84 5.77 13.80
N TYR A 206 -28.68 5.10 13.85
CA TYR A 206 -27.40 5.67 13.41
C TYR A 206 -27.05 5.30 11.98
N TYR A 207 -26.81 6.32 11.18
CA TYR A 207 -26.34 6.28 9.80
C TYR A 207 -25.02 7.02 9.67
N THR A 208 -24.43 7.01 8.48
CA THR A 208 -23.53 8.09 8.06
C THR A 208 -24.32 9.20 7.37
N GLY A 209 -23.73 10.37 7.15
CA GLY A 209 -24.37 11.38 6.32
C GLY A 209 -23.41 12.42 5.76
N HIS A 210 -23.86 13.07 4.70
CA HIS A 210 -23.21 14.21 4.07
C HIS A 210 -24.20 15.37 4.10
N TYR A 211 -23.95 16.34 4.97
CA TYR A 211 -24.85 17.47 5.21
C TYR A 211 -24.09 18.78 5.28
N SER A 212 -24.67 19.82 4.70
CA SER A 212 -24.17 21.19 4.76
C SER A 212 -25.31 22.14 5.12
N GLU A 213 -25.04 23.12 5.96
CA GLU A 213 -25.99 24.19 6.25
C GLU A 213 -26.00 25.22 5.11
N ILE A 214 -27.18 25.49 4.55
CA ILE A 214 -27.37 26.58 3.59
C ILE A 214 -27.93 27.78 4.36
N SER A 215 -27.05 28.68 4.76
CA SER A 215 -27.38 29.89 5.55
C SER A 215 -28.48 30.73 4.89
N ALA A 216 -28.46 30.86 3.55
CA ALA A 216 -29.48 31.60 2.79
C ALA A 216 -30.91 31.04 2.92
N LEU A 217 -31.05 29.75 3.28
CA LEU A 217 -32.33 29.08 3.49
C LEU A 217 -32.59 28.75 4.96
N ASN A 218 -31.63 29.06 5.84
CA ASN A 218 -31.62 28.65 7.25
C ASN A 218 -32.01 27.16 7.41
N SER A 219 -31.41 26.31 6.58
CA SER A 219 -31.80 24.92 6.41
C SER A 219 -30.60 24.07 6.02
N TRP A 220 -30.53 22.87 6.59
CA TRP A 220 -29.53 21.87 6.26
C TRP A 220 -29.93 21.10 5.01
N GLN A 221 -28.97 20.86 4.12
CA GLN A 221 -29.16 20.04 2.94
C GLN A 221 -28.19 18.86 2.90
N GLY A 222 -28.69 17.69 2.57
CA GLY A 222 -27.88 16.48 2.55
C GLY A 222 -28.69 15.19 2.61
N ALA A 223 -27.96 14.08 2.74
CA ALA A 223 -28.52 12.74 2.76
C ALA A 223 -27.80 11.83 3.76
N ASN A 224 -28.54 10.82 4.20
CA ASN A 224 -27.99 9.70 4.96
C ASN A 224 -27.38 8.65 4.03
N GLY A 225 -26.22 8.13 4.44
CA GLY A 225 -25.53 7.01 3.83
C GLY A 225 -25.76 5.70 4.58
N GLN A 226 -24.78 4.80 4.48
CA GLN A 226 -24.80 3.46 5.07
C GLN A 226 -25.08 3.51 6.58
N SER A 227 -25.88 2.55 7.08
CA SER A 227 -26.15 2.46 8.53
C SER A 227 -24.89 2.06 9.30
N ILE A 228 -24.71 2.60 10.52
CA ILE A 228 -23.57 2.22 11.38
C ILE A 228 -23.60 0.73 11.72
N ALA A 229 -24.79 0.15 11.89
CA ALA A 229 -24.95 -1.29 12.09
C ALA A 229 -24.40 -2.11 10.90
N SER A 230 -24.63 -1.66 9.66
CA SER A 230 -24.06 -2.29 8.47
C SER A 230 -22.54 -2.09 8.40
N ILE A 231 -22.03 -0.93 8.76
CA ILE A 231 -20.57 -0.67 8.85
C ILE A 231 -19.88 -1.62 9.83
N ILE A 232 -20.48 -1.84 11.01
CA ILE A 232 -19.97 -2.81 12.00
C ILE A 232 -19.91 -4.21 11.38
N SER A 233 -20.99 -4.63 10.70
CA SER A 233 -21.04 -5.92 10.00
C SER A 233 -19.97 -6.05 8.92
N ASP A 234 -19.78 -5.01 8.11
CA ASP A 234 -18.80 -4.97 7.02
C ASP A 234 -17.36 -5.11 7.55
N VAL A 235 -17.00 -4.35 8.59
CA VAL A 235 -15.67 -4.42 9.22
C VAL A 235 -15.45 -5.79 9.84
N ASN A 236 -16.44 -6.34 10.55
CA ASN A 236 -16.35 -7.66 11.16
C ASN A 236 -16.19 -8.77 10.11
N ALA A 237 -16.97 -8.72 9.03
CA ALA A 237 -16.89 -9.68 7.93
C ALA A 237 -15.51 -9.65 7.26
N TYR A 238 -14.98 -8.46 6.99
CA TYR A 238 -13.66 -8.32 6.38
C TYR A 238 -12.54 -8.81 7.30
N THR A 239 -12.55 -8.40 8.57
CA THR A 239 -11.49 -8.72 9.54
C THR A 239 -11.55 -10.14 10.08
N ALA A 240 -12.63 -10.89 9.80
CA ALA A 240 -12.72 -12.32 10.13
C ALA A 240 -11.72 -13.17 9.34
N SER A 241 -11.38 -12.77 8.11
CA SER A 241 -10.44 -13.51 7.24
C SER A 241 -9.17 -12.72 6.90
N ASN A 242 -9.11 -11.43 7.20
CA ASN A 242 -8.01 -10.56 6.83
C ASN A 242 -7.39 -9.91 8.06
N GLY A 243 -6.14 -10.29 8.38
CA GLY A 243 -5.37 -9.78 9.51
C GLY A 243 -4.84 -8.36 9.34
N GLU A 244 -5.67 -7.43 8.86
CA GLU A 244 -5.25 -6.08 8.47
C GLU A 244 -5.52 -5.04 9.57
N LEU A 245 -4.92 -3.86 9.44
CA LEU A 245 -5.21 -2.71 10.30
C LEU A 245 -6.29 -1.84 9.66
N VAL A 246 -7.43 -1.66 10.34
CA VAL A 246 -8.52 -0.76 9.91
C VAL A 246 -8.57 0.44 10.84
N ILE A 247 -8.68 1.65 10.29
CA ILE A 247 -8.83 2.90 11.04
C ILE A 247 -10.18 3.52 10.68
N LEU A 248 -11.07 3.62 11.65
CA LEU A 248 -12.34 4.33 11.54
C LEU A 248 -12.19 5.68 12.23
N ASN A 249 -12.35 6.75 11.47
CA ASN A 249 -12.36 8.11 11.98
C ASN A 249 -13.80 8.62 12.03
N LEU A 250 -14.33 8.81 13.24
CA LEU A 250 -15.68 9.33 13.48
C LEU A 250 -15.60 10.85 13.63
N SER A 251 -16.28 11.60 12.76
CA SER A 251 -16.27 13.06 12.80
C SER A 251 -17.60 13.64 12.33
N HIS A 252 -17.81 14.96 12.41
CA HIS A 252 -18.97 15.65 11.81
C HIS A 252 -20.33 15.02 12.20
N ASP A 253 -20.47 14.66 13.47
CA ASP A 253 -21.70 14.09 14.01
C ASP A 253 -22.89 15.05 13.90
N LEU A 254 -24.06 14.54 13.50
CA LEU A 254 -25.26 15.36 13.30
C LEU A 254 -26.55 14.64 13.70
N ASN A 255 -27.32 15.20 14.62
CA ASN A 255 -28.65 14.73 14.94
C ASN A 255 -29.68 15.41 14.03
N THR A 256 -30.38 14.62 13.21
CA THR A 256 -31.44 15.08 12.30
C THR A 256 -32.86 14.92 12.85
N ASP A 257 -33.04 14.18 13.96
CA ASP A 257 -34.35 13.92 14.56
C ASP A 257 -34.92 15.11 15.33
N VAL A 258 -34.13 16.18 15.47
CA VAL A 258 -34.53 17.45 16.09
C VAL A 258 -35.18 18.44 15.11
N GLY A 259 -35.35 18.03 13.84
CA GLY A 259 -35.96 18.84 12.78
C GLY A 259 -34.96 19.75 12.08
N ASN A 260 -35.13 19.93 10.76
CA ASN A 260 -34.13 20.52 9.86
C ASN A 260 -33.59 21.90 10.27
N GLY A 261 -34.46 22.80 10.74
CA GLY A 261 -34.04 24.12 11.23
C GLY A 261 -33.33 24.11 12.59
N SER A 262 -33.06 22.93 13.15
CA SER A 262 -32.47 22.75 14.48
C SER A 262 -31.51 21.57 14.54
N TYR A 263 -31.07 21.02 13.39
CA TYR A 263 -30.00 20.02 13.35
C TYR A 263 -28.80 20.53 14.15
N ARG A 264 -28.17 19.62 14.88
CA ARG A 264 -27.07 19.95 15.79
C ARG A 264 -26.10 18.78 15.95
N PRO A 265 -24.87 19.02 16.41
CA PRO A 265 -23.98 17.98 16.93
C PRO A 265 -24.66 17.07 17.95
N PHE A 266 -24.13 15.87 18.11
CA PHE A 266 -24.54 14.95 19.16
C PHE A 266 -24.19 15.51 20.54
N ASN A 267 -25.08 15.24 21.50
CA ASN A 267 -24.75 15.42 22.91
C ASN A 267 -24.00 14.20 23.48
N GLN A 268 -23.64 14.25 24.76
CA GLN A 268 -22.87 13.19 25.43
C GLN A 268 -23.59 11.83 25.43
N ASP A 269 -24.92 11.80 25.63
CA ASP A 269 -25.69 10.55 25.68
C ASP A 269 -25.80 9.91 24.29
N GLU A 270 -25.96 10.73 23.26
CA GLU A 270 -25.99 10.30 21.86
C GLU A 270 -24.64 9.75 21.39
N TRP A 271 -23.52 10.38 21.81
CA TRP A 271 -22.19 9.81 21.61
C TRP A 271 -22.01 8.51 22.39
N ASN A 272 -22.40 8.45 23.66
CA ASN A 272 -22.29 7.23 24.47
C ASN A 272 -23.07 6.06 23.85
N ALA A 273 -24.26 6.31 23.32
CA ALA A 273 -25.06 5.30 22.64
C ALA A 273 -24.42 4.84 21.31
N LEU A 274 -23.83 5.74 20.53
CA LEU A 274 -23.06 5.37 19.34
C LEU A 274 -21.83 4.51 19.70
N LEU A 275 -21.06 4.93 20.71
CA LEU A 275 -19.86 4.18 21.14
C LEU A 275 -20.25 2.79 21.67
N THR A 276 -21.37 2.69 22.40
CA THR A 276 -21.93 1.39 22.83
C THR A 276 -22.27 0.51 21.63
N ALA A 277 -22.88 1.05 20.57
CA ALA A 277 -23.14 0.27 19.36
C ALA A 277 -21.84 -0.22 18.69
N LEU A 278 -20.82 0.65 18.62
CA LEU A 278 -19.51 0.34 18.05
C LEU A 278 -18.69 -0.66 18.88
N GLU A 279 -19.09 -0.96 20.12
CA GLU A 279 -18.53 -2.10 20.86
C GLU A 279 -18.82 -3.44 20.17
N GLY A 280 -19.75 -3.49 19.22
CA GLY A 280 -19.98 -4.63 18.33
C GLY A 280 -18.86 -4.90 17.31
N ILE A 281 -17.89 -3.99 17.14
CA ILE A 281 -16.73 -4.21 16.28
C ILE A 281 -15.75 -5.18 16.95
N ASN A 282 -15.45 -6.29 16.29
CA ASN A 282 -14.44 -7.25 16.73
C ASN A 282 -13.03 -6.68 16.55
N ASN A 283 -12.06 -7.22 17.31
CA ASN A 283 -10.65 -6.90 17.17
C ASN A 283 -10.27 -5.41 17.38
N ARG A 284 -11.09 -4.64 18.11
CA ARG A 284 -10.70 -3.29 18.54
C ARG A 284 -9.35 -3.34 19.24
N TYR A 285 -8.48 -2.40 18.88
CA TYR A 285 -7.20 -2.25 19.56
C TYR A 285 -7.44 -1.59 20.92
N ILE A 286 -6.83 -2.15 21.96
CA ILE A 286 -6.86 -1.60 23.31
C ILE A 286 -5.41 -1.41 23.75
N ASP A 287 -5.06 -0.17 24.04
CA ASP A 287 -3.73 0.20 24.53
C ASP A 287 -3.78 0.24 26.06
N PRO A 288 -2.72 -0.18 26.78
CA PRO A 288 -2.66 -0.04 28.23
C PRO A 288 -2.72 1.41 28.74
N ASN A 289 -2.38 2.41 27.90
CA ASN A 289 -2.36 3.83 28.25
C ASN A 289 -3.22 4.65 27.26
N PRO A 290 -4.54 4.39 27.18
CA PRO A 290 -5.38 4.87 26.08
C PRO A 290 -5.53 6.39 26.03
N THR A 291 -5.33 7.09 27.15
CA THR A 291 -5.46 8.56 27.24
C THR A 291 -4.20 9.31 26.82
N THR A 292 -3.05 8.64 26.75
CA THR A 292 -1.76 9.28 26.46
C THR A 292 -1.01 8.64 25.29
N VAL A 293 -1.48 7.50 24.79
CA VAL A 293 -0.83 6.79 23.68
C VAL A 293 -0.85 7.62 22.40
N ASP A 294 0.29 7.68 21.73
CA ASP A 294 0.40 8.11 20.35
C ASP A 294 0.38 6.87 19.44
N LEU A 295 -0.79 6.57 18.89
CA LEU A 295 -1.02 5.42 18.02
C LEU A 295 -0.19 5.50 16.75
N SER A 296 0.13 6.71 16.29
CA SER A 296 0.87 6.90 15.04
C SER A 296 2.36 6.51 15.17
N ASN A 297 2.89 6.49 16.39
CA ASN A 297 4.27 6.09 16.69
C ASN A 297 4.45 4.58 16.87
N LYS A 298 3.37 3.80 16.89
CA LYS A 298 3.44 2.34 16.97
C LYS A 298 3.73 1.74 15.61
N THR A 299 4.55 0.69 15.60
CA THR A 299 4.85 -0.07 14.39
C THR A 299 3.63 -0.84 13.91
N LEU A 300 3.52 -1.06 12.59
CA LEU A 300 2.45 -1.89 12.03
C LEU A 300 2.45 -3.30 12.65
N GLY A 301 3.64 -3.88 12.84
CA GLY A 301 3.79 -5.21 13.45
C GLY A 301 3.20 -5.30 14.86
N SER A 302 3.26 -4.21 15.64
CA SER A 302 2.63 -4.16 16.98
C SER A 302 1.10 -4.28 16.94
N TYR A 303 0.49 -4.02 15.78
CA TYR A 303 -0.93 -4.24 15.55
C TYR A 303 -1.20 -5.64 14.99
N ILE A 304 -0.49 -6.06 13.95
CA ILE A 304 -0.94 -7.16 13.07
C ILE A 304 0.03 -8.34 12.89
N ASP A 305 1.17 -8.42 13.59
CA ASP A 305 2.20 -9.47 13.38
C ASP A 305 1.68 -10.92 13.48
N ASN A 306 0.70 -11.16 14.35
CA ASN A 306 0.14 -12.50 14.58
C ASN A 306 -0.96 -12.87 13.57
N ARG A 307 -1.00 -12.22 12.40
CA ARG A 307 -2.10 -12.31 11.42
C ARG A 307 -3.46 -11.95 12.03
N GLN A 308 -3.45 -11.19 13.13
CA GLN A 308 -4.65 -10.73 13.79
C GLN A 308 -5.00 -9.36 13.25
N ALA A 309 -6.26 -9.18 12.86
CA ALA A 309 -6.77 -7.88 12.49
C ALA A 309 -6.76 -6.95 13.70
N ARG A 310 -6.69 -5.64 13.45
CA ARG A 310 -6.91 -4.62 14.48
C ARG A 310 -7.75 -3.48 13.93
N VAL A 311 -8.67 -2.99 14.75
CA VAL A 311 -9.48 -1.82 14.42
C VAL A 311 -9.15 -0.68 15.38
N LEU A 312 -8.71 0.45 14.84
CA LEU A 312 -8.57 1.72 15.57
C LEU A 312 -9.83 2.53 15.34
N ILE A 313 -10.42 3.05 16.42
CA ILE A 313 -11.57 3.95 16.33
C ILE A 313 -11.16 5.29 16.92
N ILE A 314 -11.04 6.28 16.04
CA ILE A 314 -10.70 7.66 16.37
C ILE A 314 -11.99 8.45 16.42
N VAL A 315 -12.25 9.13 17.53
CA VAL A 315 -13.49 9.85 17.83
C VAL A 315 -13.18 11.34 17.87
N GLN A 316 -13.86 12.11 17.00
CA GLN A 316 -13.72 13.55 16.87
C GLN A 316 -15.10 14.22 16.97
N PRO A 317 -15.65 14.37 18.19
CA PRO A 317 -16.92 15.05 18.39
C PRO A 317 -16.86 16.50 17.91
N SER A 318 -17.93 16.95 17.26
CA SER A 318 -18.06 18.33 16.80
C SER A 318 -18.23 19.29 17.99
N ASP A 319 -18.85 18.84 19.09
CA ASP A 319 -18.86 19.52 20.37
C ASP A 319 -17.61 19.15 21.20
N SER A 320 -16.72 20.13 21.40
CA SER A 320 -15.47 19.97 22.15
C SER A 320 -15.62 19.59 23.63
N THR A 321 -16.84 19.67 24.20
CA THR A 321 -17.12 19.30 25.60
C THR A 321 -17.34 17.80 25.77
N ILE A 322 -17.55 17.05 24.69
CA ILE A 322 -17.77 15.60 24.72
C ILE A 322 -16.50 14.88 25.16
N THR A 323 -16.65 13.92 26.06
CA THR A 323 -15.54 13.10 26.57
C THR A 323 -15.81 11.62 26.35
N LEU A 324 -14.74 10.82 26.22
CA LEU A 324 -14.86 9.37 26.07
C LEU A 324 -15.20 8.65 27.39
N GLY A 325 -14.90 9.25 28.55
CA GLY A 325 -15.07 8.58 29.85
C GLY A 325 -14.47 7.17 29.87
N ASN A 326 -15.28 6.19 30.27
CA ASN A 326 -14.86 4.78 30.33
C ASN A 326 -14.61 4.15 28.96
N PHE A 327 -15.14 4.71 27.85
CA PHE A 327 -14.90 4.18 26.51
C PHE A 327 -13.42 4.30 26.09
N ALA A 328 -12.66 5.23 26.67
CA ALA A 328 -11.22 5.33 26.41
C ALA A 328 -10.50 4.01 26.71
N ALA A 329 -10.85 3.33 27.80
CA ALA A 329 -10.27 2.04 28.17
C ALA A 329 -10.79 0.84 27.35
N GLN A 330 -11.68 1.08 26.38
CA GLN A 330 -12.38 0.06 25.59
C GLN A 330 -12.03 0.09 24.10
N GLY A 331 -10.93 0.77 23.76
CA GLY A 331 -10.40 0.85 22.40
C GLY A 331 -10.97 1.98 21.55
N PHE A 332 -11.48 3.03 22.22
CA PHE A 332 -11.87 4.29 21.59
C PHE A 332 -10.83 5.36 21.93
N TYR A 333 -10.44 6.15 20.94
CA TYR A 333 -9.37 7.12 21.04
C TYR A 333 -9.83 8.46 20.51
N THR A 334 -9.18 9.55 20.93
CA THR A 334 -9.45 10.88 20.38
C THR A 334 -8.44 11.24 19.29
N ASN A 335 -8.67 12.33 18.56
CA ASN A 335 -7.69 12.88 17.63
C ASN A 335 -6.31 13.16 18.25
N LYS A 336 -6.22 13.38 19.57
CA LYS A 336 -4.93 13.53 20.28
C LYS A 336 -4.07 12.26 20.23
N ASN A 337 -4.69 11.09 20.14
CA ASN A 337 -3.99 9.81 20.07
C ASN A 337 -3.52 9.47 18.64
N PHE A 338 -4.14 10.06 17.62
CA PHE A 338 -3.80 9.88 16.21
C PHE A 338 -3.98 11.23 15.48
N SER A 339 -3.06 12.15 15.74
CA SER A 339 -3.14 13.53 15.24
C SER A 339 -2.70 13.58 13.78
N VAL A 340 -3.67 13.73 12.88
CA VAL A 340 -3.44 13.84 11.44
C VAL A 340 -3.65 15.30 11.01
N TYR A 341 -2.74 15.85 10.22
CA TYR A 341 -3.00 17.11 9.52
C TYR A 341 -3.99 16.87 8.38
N ASP A 342 -5.10 17.60 8.40
CA ASP A 342 -6.19 17.50 7.41
C ASP A 342 -6.67 18.91 7.04
N SER A 343 -6.53 19.27 5.77
CA SER A 343 -6.96 20.56 5.22
C SER A 343 -7.18 20.45 3.71
N TYR A 344 -8.41 20.16 3.31
CA TYR A 344 -8.83 20.09 1.91
C TYR A 344 -8.80 21.46 1.22
N THR A 345 -8.75 21.47 -0.11
CA THR A 345 -8.63 22.71 -0.93
C THR A 345 -9.97 23.40 -1.18
N GLY A 346 -11.07 22.64 -1.27
CA GLY A 346 -12.41 23.18 -1.52
C GLY A 346 -12.60 23.71 -2.93
N THR A 347 -12.12 22.99 -3.94
CA THR A 347 -12.17 23.42 -5.35
C THR A 347 -12.50 22.26 -6.28
N ASN A 348 -13.10 22.57 -7.44
CA ASN A 348 -13.33 21.63 -8.55
C ASN A 348 -12.17 21.63 -9.57
N ASP A 349 -11.13 22.43 -9.37
CA ASP A 349 -9.97 22.49 -10.25
C ASP A 349 -8.89 21.48 -9.82
N LEU A 350 -8.64 20.48 -10.67
CA LEU A 350 -7.66 19.43 -10.44
C LEU A 350 -6.24 19.95 -10.23
N ASN A 351 -5.80 20.94 -11.01
CA ASN A 351 -4.44 21.48 -10.91
C ASN A 351 -4.27 22.28 -9.62
N HIS A 352 -5.28 23.06 -9.26
CA HIS A 352 -5.28 23.83 -8.02
C HIS A 352 -5.27 22.90 -6.80
N MET A 353 -6.17 21.91 -6.75
CA MET A 353 -6.21 20.93 -5.67
C MET A 353 -4.88 20.19 -5.55
N SER A 354 -4.33 19.69 -6.66
CA SER A 354 -3.06 18.98 -6.64
C SER A 354 -1.91 19.85 -6.11
N SER A 355 -1.79 21.09 -6.58
CA SER A 355 -0.70 21.99 -6.20
C SER A 355 -0.79 22.38 -4.72
N ASP A 356 -1.99 22.75 -4.26
CA ASP A 356 -2.26 23.12 -2.86
C ASP A 356 -1.95 21.96 -1.90
N GLN A 357 -2.43 20.75 -2.20
CA GLN A 357 -2.18 19.58 -1.37
C GLN A 357 -0.69 19.19 -1.32
N VAL A 358 0.05 19.33 -2.43
CA VAL A 358 1.50 19.11 -2.46
C VAL A 358 2.26 20.15 -1.64
N ILE A 359 1.87 21.43 -1.71
CA ILE A 359 2.48 22.51 -0.92
C ILE A 359 2.27 22.24 0.57
N LYS A 360 1.02 22.01 0.99
CA LYS A 360 0.67 21.67 2.37
C LYS A 360 1.43 20.44 2.85
N MET A 361 1.55 19.39 2.04
CA MET A 361 2.31 18.20 2.41
C MET A 361 3.79 18.53 2.68
N LYS A 362 4.44 19.31 1.82
CA LYS A 362 5.85 19.69 1.97
C LYS A 362 6.08 20.57 3.20
N GLU A 363 5.14 21.45 3.52
CA GLU A 363 5.18 22.29 4.72
C GLU A 363 5.03 21.47 6.01
N GLN A 364 4.12 20.50 6.02
CA GLN A 364 3.79 19.73 7.23
C GLN A 364 4.68 18.49 7.43
N ARG A 365 5.20 17.90 6.35
CA ARG A 365 6.02 16.68 6.37
C ARG A 365 7.44 16.89 5.89
N THR A 366 8.22 17.55 6.74
CA THR A 366 9.66 17.75 6.56
C THR A 366 10.50 16.49 6.81
N SER A 367 9.94 15.45 7.44
CA SER A 367 10.60 14.16 7.67
C SER A 367 9.61 13.00 7.80
N GLN A 368 10.12 11.76 7.75
CA GLN A 368 9.30 10.56 7.98
C GLN A 368 8.63 10.51 9.37
N ASN A 369 9.19 11.20 10.36
CA ASN A 369 8.70 11.19 11.75
C ASN A 369 7.79 12.38 12.08
N SER A 370 7.59 13.30 11.11
CA SER A 370 6.58 14.35 11.21
C SER A 370 5.19 13.74 11.45
N ASN A 371 4.28 14.54 12.01
CA ASN A 371 2.91 14.11 12.22
C ASN A 371 2.28 13.62 10.91
N PRO A 372 1.39 12.61 10.97
CA PRO A 372 0.69 12.13 9.80
C PRO A 372 0.03 13.24 8.98
N PHE A 373 0.12 13.16 7.65
CA PHE A 373 -0.56 14.07 6.73
C PHE A 373 -1.58 13.30 5.89
N LEU A 374 -2.80 13.79 5.87
CA LEU A 374 -3.86 13.32 4.99
C LEU A 374 -3.84 14.17 3.71
N LEU A 375 -3.56 13.52 2.58
CA LEU A 375 -3.65 14.12 1.26
C LEU A 375 -5.11 14.10 0.82
N SER A 376 -5.80 15.23 0.94
CA SER A 376 -7.20 15.35 0.56
C SER A 376 -7.31 15.49 -0.95
N TRP A 377 -7.33 14.35 -1.64
CA TRP A 377 -7.41 14.28 -3.09
C TRP A 377 -8.87 14.18 -3.55
N THR A 378 -9.62 15.23 -3.21
CA THR A 378 -11.07 15.32 -3.41
C THR A 378 -11.37 16.64 -4.10
N LEU A 379 -12.09 16.58 -5.21
CA LEU A 379 -12.62 17.77 -5.88
C LEU A 379 -14.00 18.10 -5.31
N THR A 380 -14.21 19.37 -4.99
CA THR A 380 -15.44 19.85 -4.36
C THR A 380 -16.30 20.58 -5.39
N GLN A 381 -17.56 20.19 -5.50
CA GLN A 381 -18.53 20.96 -6.29
C GLN A 381 -18.60 22.40 -5.76
N SER A 382 -18.69 23.38 -6.67
CA SER A 382 -19.13 24.73 -6.30
C SER A 382 -20.60 24.72 -5.87
N ASP A 383 -21.02 25.74 -5.10
CA ASP A 383 -22.42 25.90 -4.68
C ASP A 383 -23.41 25.80 -5.86
N THR A 384 -23.06 26.40 -7.01
CA THR A 384 -23.87 26.33 -8.23
C THR A 384 -23.95 24.91 -8.77
N GLN A 385 -22.83 24.17 -8.83
CA GLN A 385 -22.83 22.79 -9.30
C GLN A 385 -23.67 21.91 -8.36
N ALA A 386 -23.45 22.01 -7.05
CA ALA A 386 -24.19 21.26 -6.05
C ALA A 386 -25.71 21.55 -6.12
N ALA A 387 -26.10 22.81 -6.37
CA ALA A 387 -27.51 23.22 -6.47
C ALA A 387 -28.18 22.87 -7.81
N THR A 388 -27.42 22.57 -8.87
CA THR A 388 -27.96 22.38 -10.23
C THR A 388 -27.72 21.00 -10.83
N CYS A 389 -26.88 20.15 -10.21
CA CYS A 389 -26.50 18.84 -10.76
C CYS A 389 -27.68 17.88 -11.02
N PHE A 390 -28.82 18.08 -10.35
CA PHE A 390 -30.03 17.29 -10.53
C PHE A 390 -31.04 17.90 -11.51
N THR A 391 -30.80 19.12 -12.01
CA THR A 391 -31.71 19.83 -12.93
C THR A 391 -31.10 20.14 -14.28
N LEU A 392 -29.78 20.36 -14.35
CA LEU A 392 -29.07 20.72 -15.57
C LEU A 392 -28.20 19.57 -16.06
N PRO A 393 -28.30 19.18 -17.34
CA PRO A 393 -27.42 18.17 -17.92
C PRO A 393 -25.99 18.71 -18.01
N GLY A 394 -25.00 17.82 -17.86
CA GLY A 394 -23.58 18.15 -18.02
C GLY A 394 -22.94 18.85 -16.81
N VAL A 395 -23.59 18.84 -15.65
CA VAL A 395 -23.00 19.28 -14.38
C VAL A 395 -22.43 18.05 -13.67
N ASP A 396 -21.12 18.04 -13.44
CA ASP A 396 -20.43 16.92 -12.81
C ASP A 396 -20.96 16.64 -11.40
N SER A 397 -21.27 15.38 -11.13
CA SER A 397 -21.48 14.87 -9.78
C SER A 397 -20.16 14.77 -9.00
N ILE A 398 -20.24 14.54 -7.68
CA ILE A 398 -19.05 14.22 -6.88
C ILE A 398 -18.31 13.01 -7.45
N LEU A 399 -19.03 11.98 -7.92
CA LEU A 399 -18.42 10.80 -8.53
C LEU A 399 -17.74 11.11 -9.88
N ASP A 400 -18.30 12.01 -10.69
CA ASP A 400 -17.68 12.43 -11.96
C ASP A 400 -16.38 13.21 -11.72
N LEU A 401 -16.39 14.09 -10.71
CA LEU A 401 -15.20 14.79 -10.24
C LEU A 401 -14.14 13.81 -9.70
N ALA A 402 -14.55 12.80 -8.94
CA ALA A 402 -13.65 11.74 -8.45
C ALA A 402 -13.06 10.91 -9.60
N ASN A 403 -13.86 10.60 -10.62
CA ASN A 403 -13.41 9.88 -11.82
C ASN A 403 -12.42 10.71 -12.65
N THR A 404 -12.47 12.04 -12.55
CA THR A 404 -11.45 12.93 -13.13
C THR A 404 -10.18 12.97 -12.26
N ALA A 405 -10.33 13.09 -10.95
CA ALA A 405 -9.21 13.30 -10.04
C ALA A 405 -8.38 12.04 -9.75
N ASN A 406 -9.03 10.91 -9.49
CA ASN A 406 -8.36 9.69 -9.03
C ASN A 406 -7.34 9.15 -10.05
N PRO A 407 -7.65 9.05 -11.36
CA PRO A 407 -6.68 8.56 -12.32
C PRO A 407 -5.48 9.49 -12.50
N ALA A 408 -5.63 10.79 -12.24
CA ALA A 408 -4.53 11.75 -12.31
C ALA A 408 -3.56 11.67 -11.11
N LEU A 409 -3.99 11.09 -9.98
CA LEU A 409 -3.25 11.08 -8.71
C LEU A 409 -1.79 10.61 -8.87
N PRO A 410 -1.47 9.45 -9.49
CA PRO A 410 -0.07 9.02 -9.60
C PRO A 410 0.80 9.97 -10.41
N SER A 411 0.26 10.54 -11.50
CA SER A 411 1.01 11.41 -12.41
C SER A 411 1.35 12.76 -11.77
N MET A 412 0.45 13.29 -10.96
CA MET A 412 0.59 14.62 -10.35
C MET A 412 1.27 14.57 -8.97
N LEU A 413 1.07 13.50 -8.19
CA LEU A 413 1.67 13.35 -6.87
C LEU A 413 3.11 12.81 -6.93
N TRP A 414 3.34 11.71 -7.66
CA TRP A 414 4.61 10.96 -7.61
C TRP A 414 5.86 11.81 -7.80
N PRO A 415 5.91 12.76 -8.76
CA PRO A 415 7.10 13.59 -8.99
C PRO A 415 7.48 14.50 -7.81
N SER A 416 6.55 14.75 -6.88
CA SER A 416 6.77 15.56 -5.68
C SER A 416 7.16 14.75 -4.45
N LEU A 417 7.17 13.42 -4.54
CA LEU A 417 7.46 12.53 -3.43
C LEU A 417 8.97 12.33 -3.26
N THR A 418 9.37 12.13 -2.01
CA THR A 418 10.72 11.69 -1.66
C THR A 418 10.62 10.63 -0.57
N SER A 419 11.74 9.97 -0.25
CA SER A 419 11.77 9.05 0.88
C SER A 419 11.49 9.74 2.22
N GLN A 420 11.62 11.07 2.34
CA GLN A 420 11.36 11.81 3.58
C GLN A 420 10.01 12.53 3.61
N CYS A 421 9.46 12.86 2.44
CA CYS A 421 8.23 13.64 2.30
C CYS A 421 7.26 12.91 1.36
N TYR A 422 6.18 12.40 1.94
CA TYR A 422 5.10 11.68 1.29
C TYR A 422 3.86 11.67 2.19
N PRO A 423 2.64 11.49 1.66
CA PRO A 423 1.44 11.51 2.48
C PRO A 423 1.27 10.21 3.26
N ASN A 424 0.62 10.28 4.42
CA ASN A 424 0.29 9.11 5.22
C ASN A 424 -1.05 8.48 4.85
N ILE A 425 -1.96 9.30 4.34
CA ILE A 425 -3.29 8.84 3.91
C ILE A 425 -3.54 9.42 2.52
N LEU A 426 -3.77 8.55 1.54
CA LEU A 426 -4.28 8.92 0.21
C LEU A 426 -5.81 8.95 0.29
N TYR A 427 -6.38 10.12 0.54
CA TYR A 427 -7.78 10.26 0.89
C TYR A 427 -8.60 10.72 -0.31
N THR A 428 -9.43 9.82 -0.84
CA THR A 428 -10.14 10.02 -2.12
C THR A 428 -11.63 9.74 -2.02
N ASP A 429 -12.38 10.36 -2.92
CA ASP A 429 -13.72 9.90 -3.29
C ASP A 429 -13.64 8.68 -4.23
N ASN A 430 -14.73 7.94 -4.34
CA ASN A 430 -14.91 6.80 -5.25
C ASN A 430 -13.80 5.72 -5.23
N VAL A 431 -13.55 5.12 -4.08
CA VAL A 431 -12.66 3.95 -3.94
C VAL A 431 -13.31 2.72 -4.58
N SER A 432 -13.12 2.58 -5.90
CA SER A 432 -13.77 1.55 -6.73
C SER A 432 -12.81 0.46 -7.23
N ASN A 433 -11.50 0.66 -7.07
CA ASN A 433 -10.44 -0.24 -7.53
C ASN A 433 -9.21 -0.17 -6.62
N SER A 434 -8.23 -1.04 -6.86
CA SER A 434 -7.02 -1.19 -6.05
C SER A 434 -5.86 -0.24 -6.37
N GLN A 435 -6.05 0.76 -7.23
CA GLN A 435 -4.95 1.66 -7.64
C GLN A 435 -4.38 2.45 -6.46
N ASN A 436 -5.21 2.92 -5.53
CA ASN A 436 -4.72 3.63 -4.34
C ASN A 436 -3.91 2.71 -3.42
N ALA A 437 -4.29 1.43 -3.32
CA ALA A 437 -3.50 0.43 -2.56
C ALA A 437 -2.16 0.15 -3.22
N ALA A 438 -2.13 0.02 -4.55
CA ALA A 438 -0.88 -0.13 -5.30
C ALA A 438 0.03 1.11 -5.14
N LEU A 439 -0.53 2.32 -5.24
CA LEU A 439 0.22 3.56 -5.03
C LEU A 439 0.75 3.68 -3.60
N ALA A 440 -0.06 3.38 -2.59
CA ALA A 440 0.37 3.38 -1.20
C ALA A 440 1.54 2.40 -0.95
N LEU A 441 1.48 1.19 -1.50
CA LEU A 441 2.59 0.24 -1.46
C LEU A 441 3.84 0.75 -2.18
N ALA A 442 3.68 1.37 -3.35
CA ALA A 442 4.78 1.99 -4.07
C ALA A 442 5.45 3.12 -3.27
N ILE A 443 4.65 3.96 -2.58
CA ILE A 443 5.16 5.02 -1.69
C ILE A 443 5.88 4.41 -0.49
N ASN A 444 5.31 3.38 0.14
CA ASN A 444 5.94 2.68 1.26
C ASN A 444 7.29 2.05 0.87
N TRP A 445 7.38 1.50 -0.35
CA TRP A 445 8.62 0.98 -0.90
C TRP A 445 9.66 2.08 -1.10
N MET A 446 9.32 3.16 -1.80
CA MET A 446 10.19 4.34 -2.00
C MET A 446 10.69 4.90 -0.66
N ALA A 447 9.81 4.98 0.34
CA ALA A 447 10.16 5.45 1.67
C ALA A 447 11.02 4.45 2.46
N SER A 448 11.14 3.20 2.02
CA SER A 448 11.96 2.15 2.67
C SER A 448 13.31 1.95 2.00
N SER A 449 13.40 2.11 0.68
CA SER A 449 14.62 1.82 -0.09
C SER A 449 15.76 2.79 0.25
N ALA A 450 15.45 4.05 0.61
CA ALA A 450 16.43 4.99 1.16
C ALA A 450 16.92 4.58 2.57
N ALA A 451 16.11 3.86 3.34
CA ALA A 451 16.51 3.31 4.65
C ALA A 451 17.29 2.00 4.49
N LEU A 452 16.95 1.15 3.50
CA LEU A 452 17.69 -0.08 3.17
C LEU A 452 19.08 0.19 2.58
N ALA A 453 19.34 1.39 2.06
CA ALA A 453 20.70 1.84 1.76
C ALA A 453 21.55 2.11 3.03
N HIS A 454 20.94 2.15 4.22
CA HIS A 454 21.58 2.51 5.50
C HIS A 454 21.24 1.59 6.69
N SER A 455 20.44 0.53 6.52
CA SER A 455 20.19 -0.47 7.56
C SER A 455 20.35 -1.89 7.01
N GLY A 456 21.32 -2.61 7.58
CA GLY A 456 21.59 -4.01 7.26
C GLY A 456 20.32 -4.85 7.37
N SER A 457 19.87 -5.37 6.23
CA SER A 457 18.96 -6.51 6.24
C SER A 457 19.75 -7.74 6.71
N PRO A 458 19.23 -8.52 7.67
CA PRO A 458 19.92 -9.71 8.14
C PRO A 458 20.00 -10.78 7.05
N PHE A 459 21.16 -11.42 6.90
CA PHE A 459 21.39 -12.44 5.89
C PHE A 459 20.74 -13.78 6.29
N ILE A 460 19.67 -14.14 5.59
CA ILE A 460 19.14 -15.51 5.51
C ILE A 460 19.18 -15.91 4.03
N PRO A 461 19.75 -17.06 3.63
CA PRO A 461 19.71 -17.51 2.25
C PRO A 461 18.27 -17.52 1.71
N ALA A 462 18.03 -16.84 0.59
CA ALA A 462 16.72 -16.82 -0.03
C ALA A 462 16.31 -18.23 -0.48
N GLY A 463 15.02 -18.53 -0.39
CA GLY A 463 14.46 -19.77 -0.91
C GLY A 463 13.04 -20.08 -0.42
N SER A 464 12.32 -20.94 -1.13
CA SER A 464 10.91 -21.30 -0.85
C SER A 464 10.73 -22.08 0.46
N TYR A 465 11.80 -22.69 0.98
CA TYR A 465 11.80 -23.31 2.32
C TYR A 465 11.40 -22.34 3.44
N ASN A 466 11.64 -21.03 3.28
CA ASN A 466 11.26 -19.98 4.24
C ASN A 466 9.74 -19.89 4.45
N LEU A 467 8.95 -20.34 3.48
CA LEU A 467 7.48 -20.32 3.54
C LEU A 467 6.89 -21.61 4.11
N SER A 468 7.69 -22.68 4.18
CA SER A 468 7.21 -24.05 4.42
C SER A 468 7.98 -24.80 5.52
N SER A 469 8.92 -24.13 6.18
CA SER A 469 9.78 -24.69 7.23
C SER A 469 9.85 -23.76 8.45
N GLN A 470 10.27 -24.31 9.60
CA GLN A 470 10.50 -23.58 10.85
C GLN A 470 11.82 -24.03 11.49
N ASP A 471 12.23 -23.39 12.60
CA ASP A 471 13.48 -23.69 13.31
C ASP A 471 14.74 -23.60 12.43
N ILE A 472 14.75 -22.64 11.50
CA ILE A 472 15.81 -22.48 10.50
C ILE A 472 17.12 -22.01 11.17
N SER A 473 18.21 -22.72 10.89
CA SER A 473 19.57 -22.33 11.26
C SER A 473 20.54 -22.53 10.11
N VAL A 474 21.54 -21.65 10.03
CA VAL A 474 22.61 -21.67 9.04
C VAL A 474 23.91 -22.00 9.77
N LYS A 475 24.59 -23.04 9.32
CA LYS A 475 25.97 -23.35 9.70
C LYS A 475 26.89 -22.95 8.56
N LEU A 476 27.89 -22.14 8.87
CA LEU A 476 29.02 -21.83 8.00
C LEU A 476 30.24 -22.60 8.46
N GLU A 477 30.97 -23.15 7.52
CA GLU A 477 32.27 -23.75 7.75
C GLU A 477 33.27 -23.17 6.75
N ALA A 478 34.39 -22.65 7.24
CA ALA A 478 35.41 -22.04 6.41
C ALA A 478 36.80 -22.37 6.94
N ARG A 479 37.79 -22.30 6.04
CA ARG A 479 39.21 -22.40 6.40
C ARG A 479 39.82 -21.00 6.50
N CYS A 480 39.82 -20.43 7.70
CA CYS A 480 40.24 -19.06 8.01
C CYS A 480 41.73 -18.98 8.37
N PHE A 481 42.44 -17.92 7.97
CA PHE A 481 43.82 -17.69 8.40
C PHE A 481 43.88 -16.96 9.75
N SER A 482 44.73 -17.45 10.66
CA SER A 482 45.12 -16.74 11.88
C SER A 482 46.01 -15.53 11.58
N ALA A 483 46.23 -14.65 12.57
CA ALA A 483 47.12 -13.50 12.45
C ALA A 483 48.58 -13.91 12.13
N ALA A 484 48.96 -15.16 12.44
CA ALA A 484 50.25 -15.75 12.09
C ALA A 484 50.29 -16.36 10.68
N GLY A 485 49.21 -16.24 9.89
CA GLY A 485 49.10 -16.83 8.55
C GLY A 485 48.87 -18.35 8.54
N VAL A 486 48.58 -18.96 9.70
CA VAL A 486 48.27 -20.40 9.79
C VAL A 486 46.79 -20.61 9.46
N PRO A 487 46.43 -21.48 8.50
CA PRO A 487 45.04 -21.77 8.19
C PRO A 487 44.41 -22.70 9.24
N VAL A 488 43.22 -22.35 9.70
CA VAL A 488 42.42 -23.03 10.72
C VAL A 488 41.03 -23.30 10.16
N THR A 489 40.54 -24.53 10.26
CA THR A 489 39.14 -24.84 9.93
C THR A 489 38.26 -24.47 11.12
N THR A 490 37.26 -23.64 10.86
CA THR A 490 36.35 -23.12 11.88
C THR A 490 34.93 -23.14 11.34
N SER A 491 33.96 -23.28 12.23
CA SER A 491 32.54 -23.25 11.87
C SER A 491 31.74 -22.42 12.84
N ILE A 492 30.68 -21.80 12.36
CA ILE A 492 29.75 -21.03 13.18
C ILE A 492 28.33 -21.37 12.79
N THR A 493 27.42 -21.43 13.76
CA THR A 493 26.00 -21.66 13.51
C THR A 493 25.20 -20.51 14.10
N TYR A 494 24.22 -20.02 13.35
CA TYR A 494 23.30 -18.99 13.80
C TYR A 494 21.89 -19.30 13.33
N THR A 495 20.90 -18.93 14.15
CA THR A 495 19.47 -19.06 13.83
C THR A 495 18.97 -17.86 13.04
N ALA A 496 17.80 -18.00 12.41
CA ALA A 496 17.10 -16.87 11.80
C ALA A 496 16.88 -15.71 12.78
N GLY A 497 16.63 -16.00 14.07
CA GLY A 497 16.48 -14.98 15.12
C GLY A 497 17.79 -14.28 15.50
N GLN A 498 18.92 -14.99 15.46
CA GLN A 498 20.24 -14.40 15.67
C GLN A 498 20.68 -13.57 14.45
N ALA A 499 20.33 -14.00 13.23
CA ALA A 499 20.67 -13.30 11.99
C ALA A 499 20.21 -11.84 12.02
N VAL A 500 19.03 -11.55 12.62
CA VAL A 500 18.44 -10.20 12.76
C VAL A 500 19.33 -9.21 13.52
N GLN A 501 20.31 -9.69 14.28
CA GLN A 501 21.21 -8.89 15.10
C GLN A 501 22.66 -8.87 14.57
N LEU A 502 22.94 -9.55 13.44
CA LEU A 502 24.27 -9.67 12.87
C LEU A 502 24.60 -8.50 11.94
N CYS A 503 25.73 -7.84 12.17
CA CYS A 503 26.28 -6.85 11.24
C CYS A 503 27.40 -7.40 10.36
N ASP A 504 28.15 -8.39 10.85
CA ASP A 504 29.24 -9.06 10.13
C ASP A 504 29.45 -10.48 10.67
N ILE A 505 29.98 -11.36 9.82
CA ILE A 505 30.59 -12.64 10.21
C ILE A 505 32.07 -12.48 9.95
N SER A 506 32.86 -12.38 11.02
CA SER A 506 34.27 -12.01 10.92
C SER A 506 35.21 -13.18 11.24
N ASN A 507 36.37 -13.20 10.61
CA ASN A 507 37.47 -14.06 11.00
C ASN A 507 38.33 -13.35 12.07
N GLN A 508 38.23 -13.79 13.32
CA GLN A 508 39.05 -13.32 14.43
C GLN A 508 40.15 -14.35 14.71
N ASN A 509 41.33 -14.10 14.15
CA ASN A 509 42.53 -14.91 14.38
C ASN A 509 42.35 -16.42 14.06
N GLY A 510 41.65 -16.75 12.99
CA GLY A 510 41.41 -18.13 12.55
C GLY A 510 40.07 -18.71 13.03
N GLU A 511 39.29 -17.96 13.80
CA GLU A 511 37.97 -18.36 14.30
C GLU A 511 36.85 -17.50 13.69
N LEU A 512 35.78 -18.14 13.22
CA LEU A 512 34.58 -17.42 12.77
C LEU A 512 33.83 -16.92 13.99
N THR A 513 33.44 -15.66 13.97
CA THR A 513 32.70 -15.02 15.07
C THR A 513 31.52 -14.21 14.53
N LEU A 514 30.40 -14.25 15.25
CA LEU A 514 29.26 -13.37 15.02
C LEU A 514 29.59 -12.01 15.62
N ALA A 515 29.70 -10.97 14.80
CA ALA A 515 29.86 -9.61 15.31
C ALA A 515 28.47 -8.99 15.54
N PRO A 516 28.05 -8.72 16.79
CA PRO A 516 26.89 -7.87 17.05
C PRO A 516 27.23 -6.42 16.70
N ALA A 517 26.20 -5.62 16.37
CA ALA A 517 26.38 -4.22 16.02
C ALA A 517 27.19 -3.45 17.07
N ALA A 518 28.44 -3.09 16.74
CA ALA A 518 29.14 -2.05 17.46
C ALA A 518 28.51 -0.71 17.06
N SER A 519 28.30 0.19 18.03
CA SER A 519 27.79 1.53 17.77
C SER A 519 28.65 2.23 16.72
N GLY A 520 28.14 2.40 15.50
CA GLY A 520 28.77 3.17 14.42
C GLY A 520 29.57 2.40 13.37
N ALA A 521 29.54 1.06 13.34
CA ALA A 521 30.14 0.31 12.22
C ALA A 521 29.12 0.11 11.07
N THR A 522 29.48 0.55 9.86
CA THR A 522 28.73 0.24 8.63
C THR A 522 28.98 -1.22 8.24
N PRO A 523 27.95 -2.04 7.99
CA PRO A 523 28.12 -3.40 7.46
C PRO A 523 28.90 -3.37 6.14
N SER A 524 29.75 -4.37 5.92
CA SER A 524 30.33 -4.60 4.60
C SER A 524 29.22 -5.07 3.66
N MET A 525 28.80 -4.19 2.75
CA MET A 525 27.78 -4.46 1.74
C MET A 525 28.19 -5.63 0.83
N PRO A 526 27.27 -6.48 0.37
CA PRO A 526 27.50 -7.25 -0.84
C PRO A 526 27.72 -6.27 -2.00
N THR A 527 28.70 -6.54 -2.85
CA THR A 527 28.79 -5.85 -4.14
C THR A 527 27.51 -6.13 -4.94
N PRO A 528 26.85 -5.10 -5.51
CA PRO A 528 25.64 -5.28 -6.29
C PRO A 528 25.98 -5.83 -7.68
N SER A 529 26.09 -7.16 -7.80
CA SER A 529 26.06 -7.89 -9.07
C SER A 529 26.05 -9.40 -8.77
N GLY A 530 25.29 -10.19 -9.56
CA GLY A 530 24.95 -11.59 -9.28
C GLY A 530 26.13 -12.49 -8.87
N ASN A 531 26.26 -12.72 -7.56
CA ASN A 531 27.30 -13.56 -6.96
C ASN A 531 26.68 -14.46 -5.87
N PRO A 532 27.34 -15.58 -5.52
CA PRO A 532 26.75 -16.79 -4.94
C PRO A 532 26.03 -16.60 -3.61
N PHE A 533 25.08 -17.50 -3.28
CA PHE A 533 24.32 -17.61 -2.02
C PHE A 533 25.20 -17.83 -0.76
N ILE A 534 26.15 -16.93 -0.48
CA ILE A 534 27.09 -16.98 0.63
C ILE A 534 26.77 -15.86 1.62
N PRO A 535 26.63 -16.16 2.93
CA PRO A 535 26.46 -15.12 3.95
C PRO A 535 27.48 -14.01 3.84
N ALA A 536 27.00 -12.78 3.75
CA ALA A 536 27.84 -11.60 3.70
C ALA A 536 28.72 -11.51 4.96
N GLY A 537 30.01 -11.21 4.78
CA GLY A 537 30.91 -10.89 5.87
C GLY A 537 32.38 -10.86 5.49
N SER A 538 33.20 -10.26 6.35
CA SER A 538 34.65 -10.07 6.13
C SER A 538 35.43 -11.40 6.07
N TYR A 539 34.88 -12.49 6.60
CA TYR A 539 35.48 -13.82 6.51
C TYR A 539 35.71 -14.30 5.07
N ILE A 540 34.90 -13.86 4.09
CA ILE A 540 35.02 -14.27 2.68
C ILE A 540 36.39 -13.92 2.09
N LEU A 541 37.01 -12.83 2.58
CA LEU A 541 38.34 -12.36 2.16
C LEU A 541 39.49 -13.18 2.74
N THR A 542 39.24 -13.96 3.79
CA THR A 542 40.27 -14.65 4.57
C THR A 542 39.98 -16.13 4.81
N GLY A 543 38.84 -16.63 4.33
CA GLY A 543 38.36 -17.99 4.56
C GLY A 543 37.91 -18.65 3.27
N GLN A 544 38.66 -19.63 2.77
CA GLN A 544 38.31 -20.42 1.59
C GLN A 544 38.88 -21.85 1.68
N PRO A 545 38.13 -22.90 1.26
CA PRO A 545 36.76 -22.87 0.75
C PRO A 545 35.70 -22.67 1.85
N VAL A 546 34.52 -22.18 1.48
CA VAL A 546 33.35 -22.00 2.37
C VAL A 546 32.29 -23.04 2.04
N SER A 547 31.78 -23.72 3.07
CA SER A 547 30.63 -24.62 3.00
C SER A 547 29.49 -24.08 3.86
N ILE A 548 28.27 -24.15 3.33
CA ILE A 548 27.06 -23.60 3.93
C ILE A 548 26.09 -24.75 4.13
N THR A 549 25.60 -24.91 5.34
CA THR A 549 24.57 -25.90 5.67
C THR A 549 23.34 -25.21 6.22
N ILE A 550 22.19 -25.43 5.59
CA ILE A 550 20.89 -25.01 6.12
C ILE A 550 20.27 -26.19 6.83
N ASN A 551 19.84 -25.99 8.07
CA ASN A 551 19.05 -26.95 8.84
C ASN A 551 17.68 -26.35 9.11
N ALA A 552 16.61 -27.10 8.86
CA ALA A 552 15.25 -26.67 9.14
C ALA A 552 14.33 -27.84 9.52
N SER A 553 13.24 -27.53 10.20
CA SER A 553 12.09 -28.41 10.38
C SER A 553 11.10 -28.15 9.23
N CYS A 554 11.11 -29.01 8.22
CA CYS A 554 10.35 -28.87 6.98
C CYS A 554 9.00 -29.56 7.06
N ARG A 555 7.93 -28.90 6.60
CA ARG A 555 6.59 -29.51 6.54
C ARG A 555 6.49 -30.46 5.34
N ASN A 556 6.10 -31.71 5.58
CA ASN A 556 5.81 -32.69 4.52
C ASN A 556 4.36 -32.56 4.01
N VAL A 557 3.98 -33.32 2.97
CA VAL A 557 2.62 -33.26 2.38
C VAL A 557 1.52 -33.69 3.34
N ALA A 558 1.86 -34.47 4.38
CA ALA A 558 0.96 -34.85 5.47
C ALA A 558 0.89 -33.78 6.58
N GLY A 559 1.55 -32.63 6.40
CA GLY A 559 1.58 -31.54 7.37
C GLY A 559 2.52 -31.77 8.56
N GLN A 560 3.26 -32.87 8.61
CA GLN A 560 4.18 -33.19 9.71
C GLN A 560 5.53 -32.48 9.50
N LEU A 561 6.16 -32.08 10.60
CA LEU A 561 7.48 -31.48 10.57
C LEU A 561 8.56 -32.56 10.59
N VAL A 562 9.44 -32.51 9.60
CA VAL A 562 10.57 -33.42 9.42
C VAL A 562 11.86 -32.59 9.43
N LYS A 563 12.83 -32.99 10.24
CA LYS A 563 14.14 -32.32 10.22
C LYS A 563 14.85 -32.64 8.91
N SER A 564 15.31 -31.61 8.23
CA SER A 564 16.09 -31.74 7.01
C SER A 564 17.26 -30.77 7.02
N SER A 565 18.32 -31.16 6.34
CA SER A 565 19.49 -30.33 6.13
C SER A 565 19.95 -30.40 4.68
N VAL A 566 20.50 -29.31 4.17
CA VAL A 566 21.16 -29.30 2.86
C VAL A 566 22.45 -28.50 2.95
N THR A 567 23.51 -29.05 2.36
CA THR A 567 24.85 -28.45 2.37
C THR A 567 25.27 -28.15 0.95
N PHE A 568 25.85 -26.97 0.74
CA PHE A 568 26.37 -26.54 -0.55
C PHE A 568 27.61 -25.67 -0.36
N ASP A 569 28.50 -25.67 -1.34
CA ASP A 569 29.70 -24.82 -1.36
C ASP A 569 29.48 -23.56 -2.19
N ALA A 570 30.49 -22.68 -2.22
CA ALA A 570 30.49 -21.45 -3.00
C ALA A 570 30.25 -21.66 -4.51
N THR A 571 30.64 -22.82 -5.05
CA THR A 571 30.46 -23.14 -6.48
C THR A 571 29.02 -23.55 -6.75
N GLN A 572 28.44 -24.40 -5.91
CA GLN A 572 27.03 -24.76 -5.99
C GLN A 572 26.13 -23.56 -5.69
N ALA A 573 26.53 -22.70 -4.76
CA ALA A 573 25.83 -21.44 -4.46
C ALA A 573 25.79 -20.48 -5.67
N ALA A 574 26.69 -20.61 -6.66
CA ALA A 574 26.72 -19.70 -7.81
C ALA A 574 25.66 -20.03 -8.87
N SER A 575 25.20 -21.28 -8.92
CA SER A 575 24.18 -21.77 -9.86
C SER A 575 22.91 -22.27 -9.15
N LEU A 576 22.73 -21.90 -7.88
CA LEU A 576 21.56 -22.26 -7.09
C LEU A 576 20.39 -21.33 -7.45
N LEU A 577 19.26 -21.89 -7.88
CA LEU A 577 18.03 -21.14 -8.18
C LEU A 577 17.13 -20.99 -6.96
N ASP A 578 17.00 -22.07 -6.17
CA ASP A 578 16.17 -22.12 -4.96
C ASP A 578 16.68 -23.20 -3.99
N ILE A 579 16.31 -23.07 -2.73
CA ILE A 579 16.38 -24.15 -1.74
C ILE A 579 14.93 -24.51 -1.42
N SER A 580 14.46 -25.59 -2.02
CA SER A 580 13.06 -25.99 -1.94
C SER A 580 12.82 -27.02 -0.84
N ASN A 581 11.68 -26.92 -0.17
CA ASN A 581 11.16 -28.01 0.66
C ASN A 581 10.30 -28.92 -0.21
N GLN A 582 10.82 -30.09 -0.56
CA GLN A 582 10.09 -31.13 -1.28
C GLN A 582 9.67 -32.22 -0.29
N ASN A 583 8.42 -32.15 0.16
CA ASN A 583 7.81 -33.15 1.03
C ASN A 583 8.61 -33.44 2.32
N GLY A 584 9.09 -32.40 3.00
CA GLY A 584 9.85 -32.52 4.24
C GLY A 584 11.37 -32.68 4.03
N GLN A 585 11.86 -32.60 2.80
CA GLN A 585 13.29 -32.62 2.47
C GLN A 585 13.72 -31.32 1.80
N LEU A 586 14.82 -30.74 2.28
CA LEU A 586 15.49 -29.61 1.65
C LEU A 586 16.29 -30.10 0.44
N ILE A 587 16.04 -29.48 -0.71
CA ILE A 587 16.72 -29.83 -1.96
C ILE A 587 17.21 -28.55 -2.63
N LEU A 588 18.46 -28.58 -3.09
CA LEU A 588 19.03 -27.53 -3.94
C LEU A 588 18.38 -27.63 -5.33
N ALA A 589 17.64 -26.61 -5.72
CA ALA A 589 17.24 -26.43 -7.10
C ALA A 589 18.35 -25.67 -7.80
N MET A 590 19.07 -26.34 -8.70
CA MET A 590 20.18 -25.76 -9.46
C MET A 590 19.70 -25.36 -10.87
N GLU A 591 20.42 -24.46 -11.53
CA GLU A 591 20.26 -24.15 -12.97
C GLU A 591 20.33 -25.38 -13.89
#